data_AF-M6H9W4-F1
#
_entry.id   AF-M6H9W4-F1
#
_cell.length_a   1.000
_cell.length_b   1.000
_cell.length_c   1.000
_cell.angle_alpha   90.00
_cell.angle_beta   90.00
_cell.angle_gamma   90.00
#
_symmetry.space_group_name_H-M   'P 1'
#
loop_
_entity.id
_entity.type
_entity.pdbx_description
1 polymer ?
#
loop_
_entity_poly.entity_id
_entity_poly.type
_entity_poly.pdbx_seq_one_letter_code
_entity_poly.pdbx_strand_id
1 'polypeptide(L)'
;MKSFFSLIEQIYKDRDYLTRKRATHLFIFNIAASLLGVSSAVFLWFAKGELFRVGFAVMTFASLISFILLLRKKFELALNIILFATIVSVTAGWFWGIPNAGSDVGNKNIILSIFIMIFYFYGR
;
A
#
# COMPACT_ATOMS: atom_id res chain seq x y z
N MET A 1 16.53 18.23 11.07
CA MET A 1 15.31 17.55 10.59
C MET A 1 14.84 16.58 11.67
N LYS A 2 13.70 16.82 12.33
CA LYS A 2 13.06 15.75 13.12
C LYS A 2 12.63 14.68 12.11
N SER A 3 13.29 13.53 12.16
CA SER A 3 13.07 12.45 11.21
C SER A 3 11.59 12.03 11.24
N PHE A 4 10.92 11.84 10.10
CA PHE A 4 9.48 11.51 10.03
C PHE A 4 9.10 10.29 10.90
N PHE A 5 10.07 9.39 11.13
CA PHE A 5 9.98 8.28 12.08
C PHE A 5 9.70 8.72 13.52
N SER A 6 10.35 9.80 13.98
CA SER A 6 10.15 10.36 15.31
C SER A 6 8.73 10.90 15.51
N LEU A 7 8.05 11.29 14.43
CA LEU A 7 6.69 11.83 14.47
C LEU A 7 5.68 10.70 14.77
N ILE A 8 5.79 9.56 14.08
CA ILE A 8 4.96 8.38 14.36
C ILE A 8 5.29 7.77 15.72
N GLU A 9 6.57 7.68 16.09
CA GLU A 9 6.97 7.20 17.41
C GLU A 9 6.44 8.08 18.54
N GLN A 10 6.38 9.40 18.35
CA GLN A 10 5.80 10.33 19.30
C GLN A 10 4.26 10.22 19.37
N ILE A 11 3.59 10.06 18.22
CA ILE A 11 2.13 9.85 18.16
C ILE A 11 1.73 8.56 18.90
N TYR A 12 2.49 7.48 18.73
CA TYR A 12 2.23 6.17 19.34
C TYR A 12 3.07 5.91 20.60
N LYS A 13 3.56 6.97 21.27
CA LYS A 13 4.39 6.83 22.48
C LYS A 13 3.69 6.07 23.61
N ASP A 14 2.38 6.25 23.71
CA ASP A 14 1.53 5.70 24.79
C ASP A 14 1.02 4.27 24.49
N ARG A 15 1.40 3.69 23.35
CA ARG A 15 0.99 2.35 22.92
C ARG A 15 2.15 1.37 23.08
N ASP A 16 1.82 0.08 23.11
CA ASP A 16 2.80 -0.99 23.23
C ASP A 16 3.89 -0.90 22.17
N TYR A 17 5.10 -1.35 22.54
CA TYR A 17 6.27 -1.35 21.66
C TYR A 17 5.97 -1.98 20.28
N LEU A 18 5.23 -3.10 20.29
CA LEU A 18 4.80 -3.80 19.08
C LEU A 18 3.90 -2.93 18.19
N THR A 19 2.87 -2.30 18.75
CA THR A 19 1.97 -1.41 17.99
C THR A 19 2.72 -0.21 17.44
N ARG A 20 3.64 0.38 18.21
CA ARG A 20 4.48 1.49 17.75
C ARG A 20 5.35 1.09 16.57
N LYS A 21 6.04 -0.04 16.65
CA LYS A 21 6.85 -0.55 15.53
C LYS A 21 5.98 -0.85 14.31
N ARG A 22 4.83 -1.52 14.47
CA ARG A 22 3.92 -1.80 13.35
C ARG A 22 3.38 -0.52 12.71
N ALA A 23 3.03 0.51 13.50
CA ALA A 23 2.60 1.80 13.00
C ALA A 23 3.68 2.50 12.15
N THR A 24 4.94 2.43 12.58
CA THR A 24 6.07 2.96 11.81
C THR A 24 6.26 2.24 10.48
N HIS A 25 6.13 0.92 10.45
CA HIS A 25 6.20 0.17 9.19
C HIS A 25 5.00 0.49 8.29
N LEU A 26 3.80 0.63 8.86
CA LEU A 26 2.58 0.94 8.11
C LEU A 26 2.69 2.34 7.49
N PHE A 27 3.33 3.27 8.19
CA PHE A 27 3.67 4.58 7.66
C PHE A 27 4.60 4.52 6.44
N ILE A 28 5.71 3.78 6.54
CA ILE A 28 6.65 3.61 5.42
C ILE A 28 5.94 2.96 4.24
N PHE A 29 5.16 1.91 4.51
CA PHE A 29 4.40 1.20 3.49
C PHE A 29 3.44 2.15 2.77
N ASN A 30 2.67 2.97 3.49
CA ASN A 30 1.73 3.90 2.88
C ASN A 30 2.42 4.92 1.98
N ILE A 31 3.60 5.42 2.37
CA ILE A 31 4.39 6.33 1.54
C ILE A 31 4.89 5.61 0.27
N ALA A 32 5.51 4.44 0.43
CA ALA A 32 6.04 3.66 -0.68
C ALA A 32 4.94 3.25 -1.68
N ALA A 33 3.80 2.77 -1.18
CA ALA A 33 2.64 2.39 -1.99
C ALA A 33 2.08 3.60 -2.76
N SER A 34 1.98 4.76 -2.11
CA SER A 34 1.51 5.98 -2.77
C SER A 34 2.47 6.43 -3.88
N LEU A 35 3.79 6.41 -3.61
CA LEU A 35 4.81 6.77 -4.61
C LEU A 35 4.84 5.78 -5.78
N LEU A 36 4.74 4.48 -5.52
CA LEU A 36 4.68 3.44 -6.54
C LEU A 36 3.41 3.56 -7.39
N GLY A 37 2.28 3.86 -6.77
CA GLY A 37 1.01 4.08 -7.46
C GLY A 37 1.06 5.27 -8.41
N VAL A 38 1.55 6.41 -7.92
CA VAL A 38 1.70 7.63 -8.73
C VAL A 38 2.74 7.43 -9.84
N SER A 39 3.90 6.82 -9.55
CA SER A 39 4.92 6.58 -10.57
C SER A 39 4.45 5.60 -11.64
N SER A 40 3.73 4.54 -11.25
CA SER A 40 3.11 3.61 -12.20
C SER A 40 2.07 4.30 -13.07
N ALA A 41 1.27 5.21 -12.50
CA ALA A 41 0.28 5.96 -13.25
C ALA A 41 0.92 6.88 -14.29
N VAL A 42 1.93 7.64 -13.88
CA VAL A 42 2.71 8.53 -14.77
C VAL A 42 3.37 7.71 -15.87
N PHE A 43 4.01 6.58 -15.53
CA PHE A 43 4.66 5.73 -16.52
C PHE A 43 3.68 5.19 -17.56
N LEU A 44 2.51 4.68 -17.14
CA LEU A 44 1.49 4.16 -18.07
C LEU A 44 0.93 5.25 -18.97
N TRP A 45 0.68 6.43 -18.41
CA TRP A 45 0.21 7.59 -19.16
C TRP A 45 1.19 7.98 -20.26
N PHE A 46 2.49 8.12 -19.93
CA PHE A 46 3.52 8.52 -20.89
C PHE A 46 3.90 7.42 -21.87
N ALA A 47 3.98 6.16 -21.44
CA ALA A 47 4.53 5.07 -22.25
C ALA A 47 3.48 4.38 -23.13
N LYS A 48 2.21 4.33 -22.71
CA LYS A 48 1.18 3.55 -23.40
C LYS A 48 -0.10 4.33 -23.72
N GLY A 49 -0.28 5.53 -23.19
CA GLY A 49 -1.55 6.27 -23.33
C GLY A 49 -2.75 5.55 -22.69
N GLU A 50 -2.50 4.52 -21.87
CA GLU A 50 -3.53 3.75 -21.18
C GLU A 50 -3.84 4.39 -19.82
N LEU A 51 -5.10 4.30 -19.43
CA LEU A 51 -5.56 4.74 -18.12
C LEU A 51 -5.13 3.76 -17.03
N PHE A 52 -4.83 4.35 -15.87
CA PHE A 52 -4.46 3.75 -14.59
C PHE A 52 -4.78 2.27 -14.40
N ARG A 53 -3.81 1.48 -13.92
CA ARG A 53 -4.07 0.12 -13.43
C ARG A 53 -4.96 0.15 -12.19
N VAL A 54 -6.13 -0.48 -12.28
CA VAL A 54 -7.15 -0.50 -11.22
C VAL A 54 -6.57 -0.96 -9.87
N GLY A 55 -5.79 -2.05 -9.85
CA GLY A 55 -5.17 -2.55 -8.63
C GLY A 55 -4.23 -1.54 -7.96
N PHE A 56 -3.41 -0.85 -8.74
CA PHE A 56 -2.52 0.21 -8.22
C PHE A 56 -3.31 1.43 -7.76
N ALA A 57 -4.35 1.84 -8.49
CA ALA A 57 -5.21 2.95 -8.11
C ALA A 57 -5.92 2.71 -6.77
N VAL A 58 -6.49 1.51 -6.59
CA VAL A 58 -7.14 1.09 -5.33
C VAL A 58 -6.14 1.12 -4.17
N MET A 59 -4.95 0.55 -4.36
CA MET A 59 -3.92 0.55 -3.32
C MET A 59 -3.45 1.97 -2.97
N THR A 60 -3.28 2.83 -3.98
CA THR A 60 -2.87 4.24 -3.79
C THR A 60 -3.92 5.02 -2.99
N PHE A 61 -5.19 4.81 -3.30
CA PHE A 61 -6.28 5.49 -2.58
C PHE A 61 -6.37 4.99 -1.14
N ALA A 62 -6.25 3.68 -0.95
CA ALA A 62 -6.23 3.06 0.37
C ALA A 62 -5.02 3.48 1.21
N SER A 63 -3.84 3.62 0.61
CA SER A 63 -2.62 4.09 1.29
C SER A 63 -2.75 5.53 1.76
N LEU A 64 -3.39 6.40 0.99
CA LEU A 64 -3.68 7.77 1.40
C LEU A 64 -4.67 7.82 2.57
N ILE A 65 -5.75 7.05 2.51
CA ILE A 65 -6.73 6.98 3.62
C ILE A 65 -6.09 6.38 4.88
N SER A 66 -5.35 5.28 4.73
CA SER A 66 -4.63 4.64 5.83
C SER A 66 -3.63 5.58 6.47
N PHE A 67 -2.90 6.36 5.67
CA PHE A 67 -1.96 7.36 6.16
C PHE A 67 -2.65 8.41 7.04
N ILE A 68 -3.79 8.95 6.60
CA ILE A 68 -4.58 9.92 7.38
C ILE A 68 -5.06 9.30 8.69
N LEU A 69 -5.56 8.06 8.67
CA LEU A 69 -6.02 7.37 9.88
C LEU A 69 -4.89 7.06 10.85
N LEU A 70 -3.72 6.70 10.32
CA LEU A 70 -2.52 6.45 11.10
C LEU A 70 -2.11 7.71 11.89
N LEU A 71 -2.15 8.88 11.25
CA LEU A 71 -1.89 10.17 11.91
C LEU A 71 -2.94 10.51 12.97
N ARG A 72 -4.19 10.05 12.82
CA ARG A 72 -5.28 10.22 13.80
C ARG A 72 -5.23 9.20 14.95
N LYS A 73 -4.11 8.52 15.17
CA LYS A 73 -3.94 7.41 16.15
C LYS A 73 -4.89 6.21 15.94
N LYS A 74 -5.55 6.08 14.79
CA LYS A 74 -6.49 4.97 14.49
C LYS A 74 -5.78 3.81 13.78
N PHE A 75 -4.83 3.19 14.46
CA PHE A 75 -3.97 2.14 13.87
C PHE A 75 -4.73 0.93 13.31
N GLU A 76 -5.68 0.37 14.06
CA GLU A 76 -6.42 -0.83 13.62
C GLU A 76 -7.23 -0.57 12.36
N LEU A 77 -7.90 0.58 12.27
CA LEU A 77 -8.63 0.97 11.06
C LEU A 77 -7.68 1.24 9.89
N ALA A 78 -6.55 1.92 10.16
CA ALA A 78 -5.54 2.16 9.13
C ALA A 78 -4.99 0.84 8.55
N LEU A 79 -4.76 -0.15 9.41
CA LEU A 79 -4.28 -1.47 9.00
C LEU A 79 -5.35 -2.24 8.24
N ASN A 80 -6.58 -2.29 8.75
CA ASN A 80 -7.68 -3.04 8.13
C ASN A 80 -8.00 -2.52 6.73
N ILE A 81 -7.93 -1.20 6.51
CA ILE A 81 -8.13 -0.63 5.17
C ILE A 81 -7.05 -1.10 4.20
N ILE A 82 -5.79 -1.18 4.64
CA ILE A 82 -4.71 -1.70 3.79
C ILE A 82 -4.91 -3.17 3.50
N LEU A 83 -5.20 -4.00 4.51
CA LEU A 83 -5.44 -5.43 4.31
C LEU A 83 -6.60 -5.67 3.35
N PHE A 84 -7.72 -4.97 3.54
CA PHE A 84 -8.87 -5.06 2.66
C PHE A 84 -8.56 -4.59 1.24
N ALA A 85 -7.91 -3.42 1.09
CA ALA A 85 -7.52 -2.90 -0.20
C ALA A 85 -6.52 -3.79 -0.92
N THR A 86 -5.67 -4.51 -0.20
CA THR A 86 -4.74 -5.48 -0.79
C THR A 86 -5.52 -6.64 -1.41
N ILE A 87 -6.52 -7.19 -0.72
CA ILE A 87 -7.39 -8.24 -1.27
C ILE A 87 -8.11 -7.74 -2.54
N VAL A 88 -8.71 -6.55 -2.47
CA VAL A 88 -9.42 -5.95 -3.60
C VAL A 88 -8.46 -5.68 -4.77
N SER A 89 -7.26 -5.16 -4.50
CA SER A 89 -6.24 -4.84 -5.49
C SER A 89 -5.72 -6.08 -6.21
N VAL A 90 -5.45 -7.17 -5.49
CA VAL A 90 -5.03 -8.46 -6.07
C VAL A 90 -6.15 -9.04 -6.93
N THR A 91 -7.38 -9.03 -6.41
CA THR A 91 -8.56 -9.53 -7.14
C THR A 91 -8.75 -8.72 -8.41
N ALA A 92 -8.76 -7.39 -8.34
CA ALA A 92 -8.89 -6.52 -9.49
C ALA A 92 -7.73 -6.68 -10.48
N GLY A 93 -6.50 -6.83 -10.01
CA GLY A 93 -5.32 -7.07 -10.85
C GLY A 93 -5.33 -8.42 -11.56
N TRP A 94 -6.02 -9.42 -10.98
CA TRP A 94 -6.16 -10.74 -11.60
C TRP A 94 -7.21 -10.76 -12.71
N PHE A 95 -8.37 -10.11 -12.49
CA PHE A 95 -9.50 -10.09 -13.43
C PHE A 95 -9.41 -8.98 -14.49
N TRP A 96 -8.88 -7.80 -14.13
CA TRP A 96 -8.73 -6.64 -15.03
C TRP A 96 -7.25 -6.29 -15.29
N GLY A 97 -6.36 -7.28 -15.17
CA GLY A 97 -4.99 -7.15 -15.65
C GLY A 97 -4.95 -6.86 -17.16
N ILE A 98 -3.97 -6.08 -17.61
CA ILE A 98 -3.86 -5.60 -19.00
C ILE A 98 -3.66 -6.80 -19.94
N PRO A 99 -4.66 -7.20 -20.75
CA PRO A 99 -4.52 -8.34 -21.64
C PRO A 99 -3.47 -8.02 -22.72
N ASN A 100 -2.66 -9.01 -23.12
CA ASN A 100 -1.67 -8.97 -24.21
C ASN A 100 -0.29 -8.33 -23.93
N ALA A 101 0.09 -8.09 -22.68
CA ALA A 101 1.50 -7.88 -22.38
C ALA A 101 2.12 -9.21 -21.91
N GLY A 102 3.16 -9.73 -22.56
CA GLY A 102 3.95 -10.88 -22.06
C GLY A 102 4.50 -10.71 -20.63
N SER A 103 4.33 -9.50 -20.05
CA SER A 103 4.50 -9.16 -18.64
C SER A 103 3.37 -9.61 -17.70
N ASP A 104 2.29 -10.22 -18.18
CA ASP A 104 1.10 -10.54 -17.37
C ASP A 104 1.37 -11.57 -16.27
N VAL A 105 2.21 -12.57 -16.54
CA VAL A 105 2.60 -13.59 -15.55
C VAL A 105 3.53 -12.99 -14.48
N GLY A 106 4.49 -12.14 -14.90
CA GLY A 106 5.40 -11.44 -14.00
C GLY A 106 4.70 -10.43 -13.09
N ASN A 107 3.74 -9.67 -13.63
CA ASN A 107 2.91 -8.73 -12.86
C ASN A 107 2.06 -9.45 -11.80
N LYS A 108 1.40 -10.55 -12.17
CA LYS A 108 0.56 -11.32 -11.25
C LYS A 108 1.39 -11.87 -10.09
N ASN A 109 2.62 -12.34 -10.35
CA ASN A 109 3.54 -12.81 -9.31
C ASN A 109 4.05 -11.69 -8.39
N ILE A 110 4.32 -10.49 -8.90
CA ILE A 110 4.73 -9.34 -8.07
C ILE A 110 3.57 -8.91 -7.15
N ILE A 111 2.36 -8.80 -7.68
CA ILE A 111 1.16 -8.44 -6.90
C ILE A 111 0.89 -9.47 -5.79
N LEU A 112 1.03 -10.77 -6.11
CA LEU A 112 0.91 -11.85 -5.13
C LEU A 112 2.02 -11.80 -4.07
N SER A 113 3.26 -11.48 -4.46
CA SER A 113 4.40 -11.38 -3.54
C SER A 113 4.24 -10.22 -2.57
N ILE A 114 3.77 -9.07 -3.06
CA ILE A 114 3.42 -7.90 -2.22
C ILE A 114 2.28 -8.26 -1.26
N PHE A 115 1.26 -8.96 -1.74
CA PHE A 115 0.16 -9.45 -0.91
C PHE A 115 0.64 -10.36 0.23
N ILE A 116 1.46 -11.38 -0.09
CA ILE A 116 2.02 -12.31 0.89
C ILE A 116 2.90 -11.56 1.89
N MET A 117 3.72 -10.60 1.45
CA MET A 117 4.61 -9.84 2.34
C MET A 117 3.83 -8.96 3.32
N ILE A 118 2.75 -8.32 2.87
CA ILE A 118 1.86 -7.51 3.73
C ILE A 118 1.16 -8.42 4.75
N PHE A 119 0.61 -9.56 4.33
CA PHE A 119 -0.03 -10.50 5.24
C PHE A 119 0.95 -11.13 6.23
N TYR A 120 2.16 -11.46 5.81
CA TYR A 120 3.17 -12.01 6.70
C TYR A 120 3.62 -10.99 7.76
N PHE A 121 3.78 -9.73 7.36
CA PHE A 121 4.30 -8.68 8.24
C PHE A 121 3.25 -8.16 9.25
N TYR A 122 1.97 -8.19 8.88
CA TYR A 122 0.90 -7.62 9.71
C TYR A 122 -0.19 -8.61 10.17
N GLY A 123 -0.21 -9.84 9.64
CA GLY A 123 -1.20 -10.88 9.97
C GLY A 123 -0.88 -11.72 11.20
N ARG A 124 0.31 -11.56 11.80
CA ARG A 124 0.65 -11.96 13.18
C ARG A 124 0.57 -10.75 14.09
#